data_AF-A0A061NF61-F1
#
_entry.id   AF-A0A061NF61-F1
#
_cell.length_a   1.000
_cell.length_b   1.000
_cell.length_c   1.000
_cell.angle_alpha   90.00
_cell.angle_beta   90.00
_cell.angle_gamma   90.00
#
_symmetry.space_group_name_H-M   'P 1'
#
loop_
_entity.id
_entity.type
_entity.pdbx_description
1 polymer ?
#
loop_
_entity_poly.entity_id
_entity_poly.type
_entity_poly.pdbx_seq_one_letter_code
_entity_poly.pdbx_strand_id
1 'polypeptide(L)'
;MSLELNEVITLSALTNEEMMFGMLSTMPISTITSIVTIVLIAVFFITSADSATFVLGMHSTNGSNNPPNGIKFVWGWYSQLQQLPFFIAGVYKPYRM
;
A
#
# COMPACT_ATOMS: atom_id res chain seq x y z
N MET A 1 -27.14 19.30 -13.21
CA MET A 1 -27.67 18.09 -12.52
C MET A 1 -27.25 16.80 -13.24
N SER A 2 -27.47 16.63 -14.54
CA SER A 2 -27.09 15.39 -15.27
C SER A 2 -25.57 15.20 -15.47
N LEU A 3 -24.80 16.29 -15.58
CA LEU A 3 -23.35 16.21 -15.79
C LEU A 3 -22.59 15.71 -14.55
N GLU A 4 -23.04 16.09 -13.34
CA GLU A 4 -22.39 15.65 -12.09
C GLU A 4 -22.70 14.18 -11.76
N LEU A 5 -23.87 13.68 -12.16
CA LEU A 5 -24.17 12.25 -12.06
C LEU A 5 -23.30 11.41 -12.99
N ASN A 6 -23.00 11.91 -14.19
CA ASN A 6 -22.16 11.18 -15.14
C ASN A 6 -20.70 11.13 -14.66
N GLU A 7 -20.21 12.20 -14.05
CA GLU A 7 -18.85 12.25 -13.49
C GLU A 7 -18.71 11.31 -12.27
N VAL A 8 -19.70 11.28 -11.38
CA VAL A 8 -19.74 10.33 -10.24
C VAL A 8 -19.86 8.87 -10.70
N ILE A 9 -20.64 8.60 -11.75
CA ILE A 9 -20.75 7.25 -12.36
C ILE A 9 -19.41 6.83 -12.98
N THR A 10 -18.68 7.74 -13.61
CA THR A 10 -17.35 7.43 -14.18
C THR A 10 -16.29 7.19 -13.11
N LEU A 11 -16.35 7.89 -11.96
CA LEU A 11 -15.43 7.70 -10.84
C LEU A 11 -15.69 6.40 -10.07
N SER A 12 -16.95 6.01 -9.91
CA SER A 12 -17.35 4.77 -9.22
C SER A 12 -17.12 3.50 -10.05
N ALA A 13 -16.92 3.64 -11.36
CA ALA A 13 -16.50 2.56 -12.25
C ALA A 13 -14.98 2.30 -12.23
N LEU A 14 -14.18 3.19 -11.63
CA LEU A 14 -12.74 2.98 -11.45
C LEU A 14 -12.48 1.95 -10.36
N THR A 15 -11.32 1.30 -10.43
CA THR A 15 -10.85 0.43 -9.35
C THR A 15 -10.65 1.21 -8.05
N ASN A 16 -10.72 0.53 -6.90
CA ASN A 16 -10.57 1.18 -5.60
C ASN A 16 -9.24 1.94 -5.47
N GLU A 17 -8.18 1.42 -6.09
CA GLU A 17 -6.85 2.02 -6.08
C GLU A 17 -6.77 3.27 -6.98
N GLU A 18 -7.57 3.33 -8.04
CA GLU A 18 -7.58 4.42 -9.02
C GLU A 18 -8.61 5.50 -8.69
N MET A 19 -9.63 5.19 -7.89
CA MET A 19 -10.72 6.11 -7.54
C MET A 19 -10.21 7.41 -6.91
N MET A 20 -9.21 7.32 -6.02
CA MET A 20 -8.60 8.49 -5.38
C MET A 20 -7.89 9.39 -6.40
N PHE A 21 -7.14 8.78 -7.34
CA PHE A 21 -6.44 9.52 -8.40
C PHE A 21 -7.40 10.07 -9.46
N GLY A 22 -8.48 9.35 -9.76
CA GLY A 22 -9.58 9.81 -10.61
C GLY A 22 -10.27 11.04 -10.02
N MET A 23 -10.49 11.06 -8.70
CA MET A 23 -11.06 12.23 -8.02
C MET A 23 -10.10 13.43 -8.00
N LEU A 24 -8.79 13.19 -7.89
CA LEU A 24 -7.77 14.24 -8.02
C LEU A 24 -7.68 14.77 -9.46
N SER A 25 -8.05 13.97 -10.47
CA SER A 25 -8.04 14.35 -11.88
C SER A 25 -9.07 15.43 -12.23
N THR A 26 -10.13 15.59 -11.43
CA THR A 26 -11.15 16.63 -11.65
C THR A 26 -10.72 18.01 -11.14
N MET A 27 -9.59 18.09 -10.42
CA MET A 27 -9.03 19.36 -9.94
C MET A 27 -8.23 20.09 -11.03
N PRO A 28 -8.25 21.44 -11.05
CA PRO A 28 -7.55 22.25 -12.07
C PRO A 28 -6.02 22.11 -12.07
N ILE A 29 -5.44 21.51 -11.02
CA ILE A 29 -3.98 21.29 -10.86
C ILE A 29 -3.68 19.78 -10.66
N SER A 30 -4.51 18.91 -11.27
CA SER A 30 -4.50 17.46 -11.03
C SER A 30 -3.13 16.77 -11.14
N THR A 31 -2.31 17.11 -12.13
CA THR A 31 -1.00 16.46 -12.33
C THR A 31 -0.05 16.68 -11.14
N ILE A 32 0.00 17.91 -10.61
CA ILE A 32 0.87 18.24 -9.48
C ILE A 32 0.32 17.58 -8.20
N THR A 33 -0.99 17.66 -7.98
CA THR A 33 -1.63 17.06 -6.80
C THR A 33 -1.48 15.53 -6.77
N SER A 34 -1.51 14.87 -7.93
CA SER A 34 -1.26 13.43 -8.06
C SER A 34 0.20 13.07 -7.71
N ILE A 35 1.17 13.85 -8.20
CA ILE A 35 2.59 13.64 -7.85
C ILE A 35 2.81 13.81 -6.34
N VAL A 36 2.23 14.87 -5.75
CA VAL A 36 2.31 15.12 -4.31
C VAL A 36 1.66 13.97 -3.53
N THR A 37 0.51 13.48 -3.96
CA THR A 37 -0.18 12.35 -3.33
C THR A 37 0.66 11.08 -3.36
N ILE A 38 1.34 10.76 -4.47
CA ILE A 38 2.25 9.60 -4.56
C ILE A 38 3.40 9.75 -3.54
N VAL A 39 4.01 10.93 -3.46
CA VAL A 39 5.09 11.21 -2.50
C VAL A 39 4.58 11.07 -1.06
N LEU A 40 3.38 11.59 -0.76
CA LEU A 40 2.78 11.48 0.56
C LEU A 40 2.50 10.03 0.95
N ILE A 41 1.94 9.22 0.03
CA ILE A 41 1.72 7.79 0.25
C ILE A 41 3.04 7.08 0.56
N ALA A 42 4.10 7.37 -0.20
CA ALA A 42 5.42 6.79 0.02
C ALA A 42 5.98 7.16 1.41
N VAL A 43 5.90 8.44 1.80
CA VAL A 43 6.35 8.90 3.13
C VAL A 43 5.52 8.29 4.25
N PHE A 44 4.20 8.19 4.08
CA PHE A 44 3.32 7.51 5.04
C PHE A 44 3.68 6.04 5.19
N PHE A 45 4.02 5.37 4.09
CA PHE A 45 4.46 3.98 4.12
C PHE A 45 5.79 3.81 4.85
N ILE A 46 6.78 4.66 4.58
CA ILE A 46 8.08 4.64 5.26
C ILE A 46 7.89 4.88 6.77
N THR A 47 7.06 5.84 7.14
CA THR A 47 6.80 6.19 8.54
C THR A 47 5.98 5.11 9.26
N SER A 48 5.01 4.51 8.57
CA SER A 48 4.22 3.38 9.07
C SER A 48 5.08 2.14 9.30
N ALA A 49 6.01 1.86 8.37
CA ALA A 49 6.98 0.79 8.51
C ALA A 49 7.96 1.02 9.68
N ASP A 50 8.47 2.25 9.84
CA ASP A 50 9.33 2.66 10.96
C ASP A 50 8.61 2.52 12.32
N SER A 51 7.34 2.95 12.37
CA SER A 51 6.49 2.81 13.56
C SER A 51 6.22 1.34 13.92
N ALA A 52 5.95 0.49 12.92
CA ALA A 52 5.74 -0.94 13.14
C ALA A 52 7.00 -1.66 13.63
N THR A 53 8.18 -1.25 13.14
CA THR A 53 9.47 -1.78 13.62
C THR A 53 9.82 -1.27 15.02
N PHE A 54 9.44 -0.04 15.37
CA PHE A 54 9.59 0.50 16.73
C PHE A 54 8.73 -0.26 17.75
N VAL A 55 7.46 -0.52 17.43
CA VAL A 55 6.53 -1.24 18.33
C VAL A 55 6.91 -2.71 18.48
N LEU A 56 7.29 -3.40 17.38
CA LEU A 56 7.78 -4.79 17.45
C LEU A 56 9.16 -4.90 18.10
N GLY A 57 10.02 -3.90 17.90
CA GLY A 57 11.34 -3.79 18.53
C GLY A 57 11.26 -3.64 20.05
N MET A 58 10.30 -2.86 20.56
CA MET A 58 10.04 -2.74 22.00
C MET A 58 9.39 -3.96 22.61
N HIS A 59 8.54 -4.69 21.87
CA HIS A 59 7.96 -5.94 22.38
C HIS A 59 8.93 -7.13 22.36
N SER A 60 9.88 -7.19 21.41
CA SER A 60 10.85 -8.29 21.30
C SER A 60 12.21 -8.02 21.96
N THR A 61 12.50 -6.78 22.33
CA THR A 61 13.78 -6.40 22.94
C THR A 61 13.47 -5.64 24.22
N ASN A 62 13.65 -6.33 25.35
CA ASN A 62 13.48 -5.84 26.71
C ASN A 62 14.43 -4.65 27.03
N GLY A 63 14.29 -3.52 26.34
CA GLY A 63 15.09 -2.30 26.50
C GLY A 63 16.55 -2.34 26.00
N SER A 64 16.88 -3.02 24.89
CA SER A 64 18.26 -3.00 24.34
C SER A 64 18.34 -2.36 22.95
N ASN A 65 19.11 -1.26 22.86
CA ASN A 65 19.25 -0.33 21.74
C ASN A 65 20.00 -0.86 20.49
N ASN A 66 20.14 -2.18 20.30
CA ASN A 66 20.80 -2.71 19.11
C ASN A 66 20.37 -4.17 18.82
N PRO A 67 19.29 -4.40 18.06
CA PRO A 67 18.88 -5.77 17.74
C PRO A 67 19.79 -6.35 16.63
N PRO A 68 20.34 -7.56 16.80
CA PRO A 68 21.28 -8.16 15.87
C PRO A 68 20.60 -8.56 14.56
N ASN A 69 21.35 -8.48 13.45
CA ASN A 69 20.94 -8.80 12.07
C ASN A 69 20.23 -10.16 11.89
N GLY A 70 20.28 -11.06 12.87
CA GLY A 70 19.56 -12.33 12.86
C GLY A 70 18.03 -12.20 12.86
N ILE A 71 17.46 -11.20 13.55
CA ILE A 71 15.99 -11.03 13.60
C ILE A 71 15.45 -10.54 12.25
N LYS A 72 16.19 -9.67 11.55
CA LYS A 72 15.86 -9.23 10.19
C LYS A 72 15.83 -10.39 9.19
N PHE A 73 16.71 -11.38 9.37
CA PHE A 73 16.74 -12.58 8.53
C PHE A 73 15.55 -13.51 8.74
N VAL A 74 15.14 -13.71 10.00
CA VAL A 74 13.99 -14.57 10.34
C VAL A 74 12.68 -14.00 9.80
N TRP A 75 12.46 -12.70 9.97
CA TRP A 75 11.24 -12.05 9.47
C TRP A 75 11.22 -11.90 7.94
N GLY A 76 12.36 -11.55 7.33
CA GLY A 76 12.47 -11.51 5.87
C GLY A 76 12.15 -12.86 5.23
N TRP A 77 12.69 -13.95 5.78
CA TRP A 77 12.39 -15.30 5.28
C TRP A 77 10.91 -15.65 5.40
N TYR A 78 10.27 -15.33 6.53
CA TYR A 78 8.86 -15.60 6.75
C TYR A 78 7.95 -14.84 5.76
N SER A 79 8.25 -13.57 5.50
CA SER A 79 7.51 -12.76 4.50
C SER A 79 7.63 -13.33 3.09
N GLN A 80 8.83 -13.79 2.68
CA GLN A 80 9.00 -14.44 1.38
C GLN A 80 8.26 -15.78 1.28
N LEU A 81 8.26 -16.55 2.36
CA LEU A 81 7.60 -17.87 2.41
C LEU A 81 6.07 -17.75 2.29
N GLN A 82 5.48 -16.70 2.88
CA GLN A 82 4.05 -16.41 2.75
C GLN A 82 3.66 -15.92 1.35
N GLN A 83 4.55 -15.21 0.64
CA GLN A 83 4.27 -14.67 -0.70
C GLN A 83 4.11 -15.77 -1.76
N LEU A 84 4.83 -16.88 -1.61
CA LEU A 84 4.91 -17.98 -2.57
C LEU A 84 3.53 -18.63 -2.89
N PRO A 85 2.70 -19.04 -1.91
CA PRO A 85 1.38 -19.61 -2.21
C PRO A 85 0.42 -18.60 -2.88
N PHE A 86 0.54 -17.30 -2.59
CA PHE A 86 -0.27 -16.27 -3.24
C PHE A 86 0.13 -16.06 -4.71
N PHE A 87 1.43 -16.09 -5.01
CA PHE A 87 1.93 -16.01 -6.38
C PHE A 87 1.48 -17.22 -7.22
N ILE A 88 1.51 -18.42 -6.65
CA ILE A 88 0.99 -19.64 -7.28
C ILE A 88 -0.53 -19.52 -7.52
N ALA A 89 -1.30 -19.09 -6.51
CA ALA A 89 -2.74 -18.89 -6.68
C ALA A 89 -3.10 -17.84 -7.76
N GLY A 90 -2.24 -16.83 -7.95
CA GLY A 90 -2.34 -15.87 -9.06
C GLY A 90 -2.01 -16.46 -10.44
N VAL A 91 -1.05 -17.37 -10.51
CA VAL A 91 -0.65 -18.06 -11.76
C VAL A 91 -1.66 -19.15 -12.19
N TYR A 92 -2.33 -19.81 -11.25
CA TYR A 92 -3.21 -20.96 -11.53
C TYR A 92 -4.71 -20.62 -11.64
N LYS A 93 -5.11 -19.34 -11.75
CA LYS A 93 -6.52 -18.97 -11.91
C LYS A 93 -6.88 -18.43 -13.30
N PRO A 94 -6.95 -19.29 -14.34
CA PRO A 94 -7.47 -18.89 -15.65
C PRO A 94 -8.99 -19.00 -15.83
N TYR A 95 -9.79 -19.50 -14.86
CA TYR A 95 -11.26 -19.57 -15.04
C TYR A 95 -12.04 -19.32 -13.75
N ARG A 96 -12.51 -18.07 -13.59
CA ARG A 96 -13.78 -17.78 -12.90
C ARG A 96 -14.54 -16.78 -13.77
N MET A 97 -15.42 -17.33 -14.62
CA MET A 97 -16.67 -16.67 -14.98
C MET A 97 -17.59 -16.71 -13.76
#